data_AF-A0AAV7T1X8-F1
#
_entry.id   AF-A0AAV7T1X8-F1
#
_cell.length_a   1.000
_cell.length_b   1.000
_cell.length_c   1.000
_cell.angle_alpha   90.00
_cell.angle_beta   90.00
_cell.angle_gamma   90.00
#
_symmetry.space_group_name_H-M   'P 1'
#
loop_
_entity.id
_entity.type
_entity.pdbx_description
1 polymer ?
#
loop_
_entity_poly.entity_id
_entity_poly.type
_entity_poly.pdbx_seq_one_letter_code
_entity_poly.pdbx_strand_id
1 'polypeptide(L)'
;MSGERAPAFTAEELEKLVDGVLPQYTLLYGPPDKQVSTHQKKGIWRAITKEVRTLGVFDRRITHCRKRGENLRRWAGKMAEAHLGLASQ
;
A
#
# COMPACT_ATOMS: atom_id res chain seq x y z
N MET A 1 8.73 -19.16 19.16
CA MET A 1 9.23 -18.56 17.91
C MET A 1 9.17 -17.05 18.06
N SER A 2 10.32 -16.41 18.21
CA SER A 2 10.44 -14.96 18.39
C SER A 2 9.83 -14.27 17.18
N GLY A 3 8.73 -13.56 17.37
CA GLY A 3 8.11 -12.75 16.33
C GLY A 3 8.96 -11.52 16.07
N GLU A 4 10.04 -11.68 15.30
CA GLU A 4 10.82 -10.56 14.80
C GLU A 4 9.89 -9.61 14.05
N ARG A 5 9.69 -8.41 14.62
CA ARG A 5 8.98 -7.33 13.94
C ARG A 5 9.77 -7.02 12.69
N ALA A 6 9.13 -7.12 11.52
CA ALA A 6 9.72 -6.67 10.28
C ALA A 6 10.24 -5.23 10.46
N PRO A 7 11.45 -4.91 9.97
CA PRO A 7 12.02 -3.57 10.09
C PRO A 7 11.10 -2.53 9.43
N ALA A 8 11.26 -1.27 9.80
CA ALA A 8 10.55 -0.17 9.16
C ALA A 8 10.81 -0.16 7.64
N PHE A 9 9.85 0.33 6.85
CA PHE A 9 10.07 0.54 5.42
C PHE A 9 11.04 1.70 5.23
N THR A 10 12.03 1.54 4.35
CA THR A 10 12.91 2.64 3.93
C THR A 10 12.15 3.66 3.09
N ALA A 11 12.74 4.84 2.86
CA ALA A 11 12.14 5.85 1.99
C ALA A 11 11.93 5.33 0.56
N GLU A 12 12.93 4.65 -0.01
CA GLU A 12 12.88 4.06 -1.35
C GLU A 12 11.83 2.94 -1.44
N GLU A 13 11.72 2.08 -0.42
CA GLU A 13 10.67 1.06 -0.37
C GLU A 13 9.27 1.70 -0.33
N LEU A 14 9.10 2.84 0.35
CA LEU A 14 7.83 3.57 0.42
C LEU A 14 7.49 4.26 -0.90
N GLU A 15 8.45 4.94 -1.51
CA GLU A 15 8.29 5.58 -2.81
C GLU A 15 7.87 4.55 -3.86
N LYS A 16 8.60 3.44 -3.94
CA LYS A 16 8.26 2.36 -4.88
C LYS A 16 6.91 1.71 -4.61
N LEU A 17 6.55 1.56 -3.33
CA LEU A 17 5.23 1.07 -2.93
C LEU A 17 4.12 2.03 -3.39
N VAL A 18 4.32 3.33 -3.24
CA VAL A 18 3.36 4.36 -3.67
C VAL A 18 3.26 4.40 -5.20
N ASP A 19 4.38 4.41 -5.91
CA ASP A 19 4.45 4.40 -7.37
C ASP A 19 3.76 3.17 -7.98
N GLY A 20 3.85 2.01 -7.32
CA GLY A 20 3.16 0.81 -7.77
C GLY A 20 1.65 0.84 -7.46
N VAL A 21 1.24 1.45 -6.35
CA VAL A 21 -0.17 1.49 -5.91
C VAL A 21 -0.97 2.58 -6.64
N LEU A 22 -0.39 3.76 -6.87
CA LEU A 22 -1.11 4.91 -7.42
C LEU A 22 -1.78 4.62 -8.78
N PRO A 23 -1.12 4.04 -9.79
CA PRO A 23 -1.74 3.71 -11.07
C PRO A 23 -2.82 2.63 -10.95
N GLN A 24 -2.73 1.79 -9.92
CA GLN A 24 -3.64 0.67 -9.66
C GLN A 24 -4.75 1.04 -8.67
N TYR A 25 -4.80 2.28 -8.20
CA TYR A 25 -5.62 2.69 -7.06
C TYR A 25 -7.10 2.37 -7.28
N THR A 26 -7.65 2.75 -8.44
CA THR A 26 -9.06 2.51 -8.78
C THR A 26 -9.40 1.02 -8.80
N LEU A 27 -8.50 0.17 -9.28
CA LEU A 27 -8.70 -1.28 -9.33
C LEU A 27 -8.64 -1.93 -7.94
N LEU A 28 -7.84 -1.37 -7.02
CA LEU A 28 -7.67 -1.86 -5.66
C LEU A 28 -8.76 -1.35 -4.70
N TYR A 29 -9.09 -0.06 -4.80
CA TYR A 29 -9.82 0.73 -3.79
C TYR A 29 -10.91 1.65 -4.36
N GLY A 30 -11.12 1.67 -5.68
CA GLY A 30 -12.17 2.48 -6.31
C GLY A 30 -13.59 1.97 -6.00
N PRO A 31 -14.62 2.50 -6.66
CA PRO A 31 -15.99 1.99 -6.54
C PRO A 31 -16.11 0.50 -6.87
N PRO A 32 -17.07 -0.27 -6.31
CA PRO A 32 -17.18 -1.72 -6.51
C PRO A 32 -17.23 -2.17 -7.97
N ASP A 33 -17.83 -1.38 -8.87
CA ASP A 33 -17.92 -1.62 -10.31
C ASP A 33 -16.58 -1.41 -11.05
N LYS A 34 -15.64 -0.69 -10.44
CA LYS A 34 -14.29 -0.46 -10.98
C LYS A 34 -13.23 -1.33 -10.32
N GLN A 35 -13.55 -1.99 -9.21
CA GLN A 35 -12.63 -2.87 -8.51
C GLN A 35 -12.47 -4.20 -9.26
N VAL A 36 -11.25 -4.71 -9.27
CA VAL A 36 -10.97 -6.04 -9.80
C VAL A 36 -11.25 -7.11 -8.75
N SER A 37 -11.39 -8.37 -9.20
CA SER A 37 -11.61 -9.50 -8.29
C SER A 37 -10.49 -9.66 -7.26
N THR A 38 -10.78 -10.32 -6.14
CA THR A 38 -9.78 -10.63 -5.10
C THR A 38 -8.54 -11.33 -5.66
N HIS A 39 -8.71 -12.22 -6.64
CA HIS A 39 -7.61 -12.91 -7.31
C HIS A 39 -6.70 -11.92 -8.06
N GLN A 40 -7.29 -11.00 -8.83
CA GLN A 40 -6.56 -9.98 -9.57
C GLN A 40 -5.87 -8.99 -8.62
N LYS A 41 -6.53 -8.58 -7.53
CA LYS A 41 -5.90 -7.76 -6.48
C LYS A 41 -4.65 -8.43 -5.91
N LYS A 42 -4.71 -9.74 -5.65
CA LYS A 42 -3.55 -10.52 -5.19
C LYS A 42 -2.42 -10.51 -6.22
N GLY A 43 -2.74 -10.56 -7.52
CA GLY A 43 -1.78 -10.41 -8.62
C GLY A 43 -1.09 -9.05 -8.63
N ILE A 44 -1.87 -7.96 -8.53
CA ILE A 44 -1.35 -6.58 -8.44
C ILE A 44 -0.40 -6.45 -7.25
N TRP A 45 -0.81 -6.88 -6.07
CA TRP A 45 0.02 -6.82 -4.88
C TRP A 45 1.29 -7.68 -4.97
N ARG A 46 1.24 -8.82 -5.67
CA ARG A 46 2.43 -9.64 -5.92
C ARG A 46 3.42 -8.91 -6.81
N ALA A 47 2.97 -8.23 -7.86
CA ALA A 47 3.83 -7.44 -8.74
C ALA A 47 4.50 -6.28 -7.97
N ILE A 48 3.72 -5.47 -7.25
CA ILE A 48 4.24 -4.37 -6.44
C ILE A 48 5.25 -4.87 -5.40
N THR A 49 4.93 -5.97 -4.70
CA THR A 49 5.83 -6.55 -3.69
C THR A 49 7.14 -7.04 -4.30
N LYS A 50 7.09 -7.60 -5.52
CA LYS A 50 8.30 -8.04 -6.23
C LYS A 50 9.23 -6.86 -6.48
N GLU A 51 8.70 -5.70 -6.86
CA GLU A 51 9.48 -4.49 -7.09
C GLU A 51 10.00 -3.87 -5.78
N VAL A 52 9.20 -3.81 -4.72
CA VAL A 52 9.68 -3.30 -3.42
C VAL A 52 10.81 -4.17 -2.86
N ARG A 53 10.72 -5.50 -3.04
CA ARG A 53 11.76 -6.44 -2.63
C ARG A 53 13.12 -6.20 -3.29
N THR A 54 13.19 -5.55 -4.45
CA THR A 54 14.49 -5.29 -5.11
C THR A 54 15.26 -4.15 -4.46
N LEU A 55 14.63 -3.36 -3.58
CA LEU A 55 15.20 -2.16 -2.98
C LEU A 55 15.61 -2.38 -1.52
N GLY A 56 15.00 -3.35 -0.84
CA GLY A 56 15.19 -3.59 0.58
C GLY A 56 16.18 -4.69 0.90
N VAL A 57 16.87 -4.57 2.04
CA VAL A 57 17.62 -5.67 2.68
C VAL A 57 16.70 -6.70 3.34
N PHE A 58 15.42 -6.36 3.55
CA PHE A 58 14.45 -7.24 4.20
C PHE A 58 13.50 -7.85 3.16
N ASP A 59 13.25 -9.15 3.33
CA ASP A 59 12.38 -9.90 2.43
C ASP A 59 10.89 -9.57 2.64
N ARG A 60 10.40 -8.51 1.99
CA ARG A 60 9.01 -8.03 2.13
C ARG A 60 8.02 -9.03 1.54
N ARG A 61 7.10 -9.50 2.38
CA ARG A 61 5.93 -10.29 1.96
C ARG A 61 4.80 -9.39 1.48
N ILE A 62 3.90 -9.96 0.69
CA ILE A 62 2.69 -9.27 0.19
C ILE A 62 1.89 -8.65 1.35
N THR A 63 1.79 -9.35 2.48
CA THR A 63 1.09 -8.88 3.67
C THR A 63 1.70 -7.61 4.26
N HIS A 64 3.03 -7.47 4.22
CA HIS A 64 3.73 -6.27 4.68
C HIS A 64 3.40 -5.07 3.79
N CYS A 65 3.55 -5.23 2.47
CA CYS A 65 3.29 -4.18 1.49
C CYS A 65 1.82 -3.75 1.52
N ARG A 66 0.89 -4.70 1.57
CA ARG A 66 -0.54 -4.41 1.65
C ARG A 66 -0.89 -3.64 2.93
N LYS A 67 -0.44 -4.11 4.10
CA LYS A 67 -0.70 -3.43 5.38
C LYS A 67 -0.12 -2.02 5.39
N ARG A 68 1.09 -1.85 4.84
CA ARG A 68 1.72 -0.53 4.74
C ARG A 68 0.97 0.39 3.77
N GLY A 69 0.57 -0.10 2.60
CA GLY A 69 -0.22 0.65 1.63
C GLY A 69 -1.58 1.08 2.19
N GLU A 70 -2.27 0.20 2.92
CA GLU A 70 -3.53 0.55 3.60
C GLU A 70 -3.32 1.64 4.67
N ASN A 71 -2.22 1.59 5.42
CA ASN A 71 -1.86 2.64 6.39
C ASN A 71 -1.56 3.97 5.70
N LEU A 72 -0.81 3.95 4.59
CA LEU A 72 -0.52 5.15 3.79
C LEU A 72 -1.80 5.78 3.24
N ARG A 73 -2.72 4.95 2.72
CA ARG A 73 -4.03 5.43 2.23
C ARG A 73 -4.84 6.09 3.34
N ARG A 74 -4.92 5.46 4.53
CA ARG A 74 -5.63 6.03 5.69
C ARG A 74 -5.01 7.35 6.13
N TRP A 75 -3.68 7.42 6.16
CA TRP A 75 -2.96 8.65 6.50
C TRP A 75 -3.21 9.74 5.46
N ALA A 76 -3.10 9.44 4.17
CA ALA A 76 -3.39 10.36 3.08
C ALA A 76 -4.84 10.87 3.09
N GLY A 77 -5.82 9.98 3.36
CA GLY A 77 -7.21 10.36 3.54
C GLY A 77 -7.40 11.37 4.67
N LYS A 78 -6.82 11.08 5.85
CA LYS A 78 -6.85 12.02 6.99
C LYS A 78 -6.19 13.36 6.68
N MET A 79 -5.07 13.36 5.96
CA MET A 79 -4.39 14.58 5.56
C MET A 79 -5.21 15.37 4.54
N ALA A 80 -5.87 14.70 3.59
CA ALA A 80 -6.76 15.34 2.62
C ALA A 80 -7.99 15.95 3.31
N GLU A 81 -8.61 15.23 4.26
CA GLU A 81 -9.71 15.74 5.08
C GLU A 81 -9.29 16.96 5.91
N ALA A 82 -8.12 16.89 6.55
CA ALA A 82 -7.58 18.00 7.33
C ALA A 82 -7.22 19.22 6.46
N HIS A 83 -6.72 19.01 5.24
CA HIS A 83 -6.35 20.09 4.32
C HIS A 83 -7.57 20.74 3.65
N LEU A 84 -8.61 19.95 3.35
CA LEU A 84 -9.87 20.43 2.77
C LEU A 84 -10.86 20.97 3.82
N GLY A 85 -10.51 20.93 5.11
CA GLY A 85 -11.40 21.36 6.19
C GLY A 85 -12.64 20.47 6.35
N LEU A 86 -12.63 19.25 5.78
CA LEU A 86 -13.74 18.28 5.83
C LEU A 86 -13.66 17.36 7.06
N ALA A 87 -12.84 17.70 8.05
CA ALA A 87 -12.90 17.09 9.38
C ALA A 87 -14.22 17.53 10.05
N SER A 88 -15.33 16.91 9.63
CA SER A 88 -16.64 17.19 10.20
C SER A 88 -16.71 16.64 11.63
N GLN A 89 -17.07 17.59 12.51
CA GLN A 89 -17.91 17.51 13.71
C GLN A 89 -18.65 16.19 13.95
#